data_AF-A0A8J2K3I6-F1
#
_entry.id   AF-A0A8J2K3I6-F1
#
_cell.length_a   1.000
_cell.length_b   1.000
_cell.length_c   1.000
_cell.angle_alpha   90.00
_cell.angle_beta   90.00
_cell.angle_gamma   90.00
#
_symmetry.space_group_name_H-M   'P 1'
#
loop_
_entity.id
_entity.type
_entity.pdbx_description
1 polymer ?
#
loop_
_entity_poly.entity_id
_entity_poly.type
_entity_poly.pdbx_seq_one_letter_code
_entity_poly.pdbx_strand_id
1 'polypeptide(L)'
;MPNNNFPEILDFFNWAWVVTTGLVAMLYWVVFVHESRLDRMLKKFPGYKDYPVVGHTYMFFNPEDTLTVIDGWLKKYGKRCRVYFGSSLKMLVLSSPADFEKVATAPELINKSIFYDQMRDWLGDGLLISGGKKWYTHRKLLTPAFHFKILANFQPIFDDNSKVLVNVLKKLEGKECEIQGIINRCTLDVICETAMGKKINSLLDENNPFLRATLRESELIWMRTTKPWLQSPIIWNYLSKFGKE
;
A
#
# COMPACT_ATOMS: atom_id res chain seq x y z
N MET A 1 -6.46 3.18 -65.41
CA MET A 1 -5.43 3.44 -64.38
C MET A 1 -5.64 2.44 -63.26
N PRO A 2 -4.74 1.48 -63.01
CA PRO A 2 -4.87 0.60 -61.86
C PRO A 2 -4.37 1.34 -60.61
N ASN A 3 -5.24 1.48 -59.60
CA ASN A 3 -4.86 1.99 -58.29
C ASN A 3 -3.80 1.06 -57.68
N ASN A 4 -2.60 1.58 -57.47
CA ASN A 4 -1.52 0.88 -56.79
C ASN A 4 -1.79 0.87 -55.28
N ASN A 5 -2.69 -0.02 -54.82
CA ASN A 5 -2.92 -0.30 -53.39
C ASN A 5 -1.83 -1.19 -52.76
N PHE A 6 -0.73 -1.43 -53.47
CA PHE A 6 0.38 -2.28 -53.02
C PHE A 6 1.00 -1.84 -51.67
N PRO A 7 1.21 -0.53 -51.40
CA PRO A 7 1.74 -0.07 -50.12
C PRO A 7 0.78 -0.35 -48.96
N GLU A 8 -0.53 -0.16 -49.16
CA GLU A 8 -1.55 -0.39 -48.13
C GLU A 8 -1.67 -1.87 -47.75
N ILE A 9 -1.50 -2.77 -48.72
CA ILE A 9 -1.50 -4.22 -48.49
C ILE A 9 -0.28 -4.65 -47.66
N LEU A 10 0.90 -4.12 -47.98
CA LEU A 10 2.13 -4.39 -47.22
C LEU A 10 2.06 -3.85 -45.79
N ASP A 11 1.49 -2.66 -45.59
CA ASP A 11 1.25 -2.10 -44.26
C ASP A 11 0.26 -2.94 -43.46
N PHE A 12 -0.81 -3.42 -44.09
CA PHE A 12 -1.75 -4.34 -43.44
C PHE A 12 -1.06 -5.63 -42.99
N PHE A 13 -0.22 -6.25 -43.83
CA PHE A 13 0.53 -7.45 -43.45
C PHE A 13 1.55 -7.18 -42.34
N ASN A 14 2.23 -6.04 -42.35
CA ASN A 14 3.15 -5.64 -41.28
C ASN A 14 2.40 -5.47 -39.95
N TRP A 15 1.26 -4.76 -39.94
CA TRP A 15 0.42 -4.64 -38.75
C TRP A 15 -0.13 -5.98 -38.28
N ALA A 16 -0.55 -6.85 -39.20
CA ALA A 16 -0.99 -8.20 -38.87
C ALA A 16 0.12 -9.04 -38.23
N TRP A 17 1.37 -8.95 -38.73
CA TRP A 17 2.53 -9.61 -38.15
C TRP A 17 2.88 -9.06 -36.75
N VAL A 18 2.84 -7.74 -36.57
CA VAL A 18 3.07 -7.10 -35.26
C VAL A 18 2.01 -7.52 -34.25
N VAL A 19 0.73 -7.52 -34.64
CA VAL A 19 -0.37 -7.93 -33.76
C VAL A 19 -0.27 -9.42 -33.41
N THR A 20 -0.03 -10.29 -34.39
CA THR A 20 0.09 -11.73 -34.14
C THR A 20 1.29 -12.08 -33.28
N THR A 21 2.47 -11.49 -33.52
CA THR A 21 3.65 -11.69 -32.67
C THR A 21 3.43 -11.14 -31.26
N GLY A 22 2.77 -9.99 -31.11
CA GLY A 22 2.36 -9.44 -29.82
C GLY A 22 1.42 -10.38 -29.05
N LEU A 23 0.42 -10.97 -29.72
CA LEU A 23 -0.51 -11.92 -29.12
C LEU A 23 0.18 -13.23 -28.70
N VAL A 24 1.09 -13.76 -29.53
CA VAL A 24 1.88 -14.96 -29.20
C VAL A 24 2.80 -14.70 -28.01
N ALA A 25 3.48 -13.55 -27.99
CA ALA A 25 4.32 -13.14 -26.86
C ALA A 25 3.49 -12.98 -25.57
N MET A 26 2.29 -12.38 -25.68
CA MET A 26 1.36 -12.25 -24.55
C MET A 26 0.90 -13.62 -24.03
N LEU A 27 0.53 -14.55 -24.92
CA LEU A 27 0.15 -15.91 -24.55
C LEU A 27 1.29 -16.66 -23.87
N TYR A 28 2.49 -16.61 -24.46
CA TYR A 28 3.69 -17.21 -23.87
C TYR A 28 3.97 -16.64 -22.48
N TRP A 29 3.89 -15.32 -22.31
CA TRP A 29 4.06 -14.66 -21.03
C TRP A 29 3.00 -15.11 -20.01
N VAL A 30 1.72 -15.18 -20.39
CA VAL A 30 0.64 -15.67 -19.53
C VAL A 30 0.92 -17.09 -19.06
N VAL A 31 1.27 -18.00 -19.98
CA VAL A 31 1.60 -19.40 -19.66
C VAL A 31 2.80 -19.49 -18.74
N PHE A 32 3.89 -18.79 -19.07
CA PHE A 32 5.11 -18.77 -18.27
C PHE A 32 4.85 -18.30 -16.83
N VAL A 33 4.04 -17.25 -16.67
CA VAL A 33 3.67 -16.72 -15.35
C VAL A 33 2.75 -17.69 -14.59
N HIS A 34 1.84 -18.38 -15.26
CA HIS A 34 0.92 -19.36 -14.65
C HIS A 34 1.56 -20.71 -14.31
N GLU A 35 2.75 -20.98 -14.83
CA GLU A 35 3.53 -22.19 -14.52
C GLU A 35 4.74 -21.92 -13.61
N SER A 36 4.83 -20.70 -13.06
CA SER A 36 5.90 -20.35 -12.13
C SER A 36 5.88 -21.25 -10.89
N ARG A 37 7.06 -21.47 -10.29
CA ARG A 37 7.18 -22.29 -9.07
C ARG A 37 6.23 -21.82 -7.97
N LEU A 38 6.10 -20.51 -7.79
CA LEU A 38 5.22 -19.91 -6.80
C LEU A 38 3.75 -20.24 -7.09
N ASP A 39 3.33 -20.17 -8.35
CA ASP A 39 1.96 -20.51 -8.75
C ASP A 39 1.61 -21.97 -8.41
N ARG A 40 2.50 -22.89 -8.77
CA ARG A 40 2.35 -24.33 -8.46
C ARG A 40 2.29 -24.61 -6.96
N MET A 41 2.97 -23.80 -6.14
CA MET A 41 2.87 -23.88 -4.68
C MET A 41 1.54 -23.33 -4.16
N LEU A 42 1.09 -22.18 -4.69
CA LEU A 42 -0.15 -21.53 -4.25
C LEU A 42 -1.41 -22.26 -4.70
N LYS A 43 -1.40 -22.92 -5.87
CA LYS A 43 -2.50 -23.77 -6.35
C LYS A 43 -2.88 -24.91 -5.40
N LYS A 44 -1.98 -25.29 -4.47
CA LYS A 44 -2.26 -26.27 -3.40
C LYS A 44 -3.24 -25.75 -2.34
N PHE A 45 -3.40 -24.44 -2.23
CA PHE A 45 -4.33 -23.79 -1.31
C PHE A 45 -5.64 -23.46 -2.03
N PRO A 46 -6.78 -23.50 -1.32
CA PRO A 46 -8.05 -23.10 -1.89
C PRO A 46 -8.03 -21.60 -2.21
N GLY A 47 -8.84 -21.20 -3.17
CA GLY A 47 -8.96 -19.82 -3.64
C GLY A 47 -10.24 -19.63 -4.42
N TYR A 48 -10.66 -18.38 -4.56
CA TYR A 48 -11.76 -18.06 -5.48
C TYR A 48 -11.33 -18.30 -6.92
N LYS A 49 -12.30 -18.32 -7.84
CA LYS A 49 -12.03 -18.44 -9.28
C LYS A 49 -11.20 -17.24 -9.74
N ASP A 50 -9.97 -17.50 -10.16
CA ASP A 50 -9.05 -16.53 -10.74
C ASP A 50 -9.15 -16.47 -12.27
N TYR A 51 -8.83 -15.32 -12.85
CA TYR A 51 -8.71 -15.14 -14.30
C TYR A 51 -7.25 -14.92 -14.71
N PRO A 52 -6.78 -15.44 -15.86
CA PRO A 52 -5.35 -15.46 -16.19
C PRO A 52 -4.64 -14.09 -16.23
N VAL A 53 -5.31 -13.02 -16.63
CA VAL A 53 -4.66 -11.70 -16.75
C VAL A 53 -4.89 -10.84 -15.51
N VAL A 54 -6.12 -10.85 -14.98
CA VAL A 54 -6.54 -9.95 -13.89
C VAL A 54 -6.52 -10.60 -12.51
N GLY A 55 -6.41 -11.92 -12.41
CA GLY A 55 -6.51 -12.64 -11.14
C GLY A 55 -7.84 -12.34 -10.45
N HIS A 56 -7.75 -11.84 -9.22
CA HIS A 56 -8.86 -11.41 -8.37
C HIS A 56 -8.96 -9.89 -8.23
N THR A 57 -8.10 -9.13 -8.92
CA THR A 57 -7.96 -7.68 -8.78
C THR A 57 -9.28 -6.92 -8.88
N TYR A 58 -10.19 -7.38 -9.73
CA TYR A 58 -11.51 -6.78 -9.95
C TYR A 58 -12.41 -6.77 -8.71
N MET A 59 -12.17 -7.65 -7.74
CA MET A 59 -12.92 -7.68 -6.47
C MET A 59 -12.43 -6.64 -5.46
N PHE A 60 -11.28 -6.01 -5.72
CA PHE A 60 -10.63 -5.05 -4.83
C PHE A 60 -10.61 -3.64 -5.43
N PHE A 61 -11.46 -3.37 -6.41
CA PHE A 61 -11.59 -2.03 -6.99
C PHE A 61 -12.23 -1.03 -6.03
N ASN A 62 -13.11 -1.49 -5.14
CA ASN A 62 -13.60 -0.69 -4.03
C ASN A 62 -12.78 -0.99 -2.76
N PRO A 63 -12.01 -0.02 -2.23
CA PRO A 63 -11.18 -0.24 -1.06
C PRO A 63 -11.98 -0.67 0.17
N GLU A 64 -13.18 -0.11 0.34
CA GLU A 64 -14.06 -0.33 1.49
C GLU A 64 -14.51 -1.80 1.61
N ASP A 65 -14.65 -2.48 0.48
CA ASP A 65 -15.09 -3.88 0.43
C ASP A 65 -13.95 -4.88 0.71
N THR A 66 -12.69 -4.43 0.73
CA THR A 66 -11.50 -5.30 0.80
C THR A 66 -11.56 -6.25 1.99
N LEU A 67 -11.86 -5.73 3.19
CA LEU A 67 -11.92 -6.54 4.41
C LEU A 67 -13.09 -7.52 4.38
N THR A 68 -14.24 -7.10 3.86
CA THR A 68 -15.44 -7.93 3.70
C THR A 68 -15.20 -9.08 2.72
N VAL A 69 -14.52 -8.82 1.60
CA VAL A 69 -14.12 -9.85 0.62
C VAL A 69 -13.17 -10.86 1.26
N ILE A 70 -12.14 -10.39 1.97
CA ILE A 70 -11.17 -11.27 2.65
C ILE A 70 -11.85 -12.13 3.72
N ASP A 71 -12.70 -11.53 4.56
CA ASP A 71 -13.46 -12.26 5.59
C ASP A 71 -14.37 -13.33 4.98
N GLY A 72 -15.11 -12.99 3.93
CA GLY A 72 -15.96 -13.94 3.19
C GLY A 72 -15.16 -15.12 2.62
N TRP A 73 -13.95 -14.87 2.11
CA TRP A 73 -13.07 -15.92 1.61
C TRP A 73 -12.51 -16.80 2.72
N LEU A 74 -12.10 -16.22 3.84
CA LEU A 74 -11.61 -16.97 4.99
C LEU A 74 -12.70 -17.85 5.61
N LYS A 75 -13.95 -17.38 5.62
CA LYS A 75 -15.11 -18.18 6.03
C LYS A 75 -15.39 -19.34 5.07
N LYS A 76 -15.27 -19.11 3.76
CA LYS A 76 -15.59 -20.12 2.74
C LYS A 76 -14.48 -21.15 2.52
N TYR A 77 -13.23 -20.72 2.48
CA TYR A 77 -12.07 -21.53 2.08
C TYR A 77 -11.17 -21.90 3.26
N GLY A 78 -11.49 -21.40 4.46
CA GLY A 78 -10.74 -21.68 5.68
C GLY A 78 -9.57 -20.72 5.91
N LYS A 79 -8.67 -21.11 6.83
CA LYS A 79 -7.65 -20.21 7.40
C LYS A 79 -6.47 -19.86 6.47
N ARG A 80 -6.45 -20.42 5.26
CA ARG A 80 -5.38 -20.23 4.26
C ARG A 80 -6.01 -20.13 2.89
N CYS A 81 -5.86 -18.99 2.23
CA CYS A 81 -6.48 -18.74 0.93
C CYS A 81 -5.49 -18.08 -0.02
N ARG A 82 -5.38 -18.59 -1.25
CA ARG A 82 -4.54 -17.95 -2.28
C ARG A 82 -5.26 -16.72 -2.86
N VAL A 83 -4.49 -15.67 -3.13
CA VAL A 83 -4.99 -14.43 -3.74
C VAL A 83 -4.03 -13.99 -4.83
N TYR A 84 -4.57 -13.69 -6.00
CA TYR A 84 -3.81 -13.21 -7.17
C TYR A 84 -4.26 -11.81 -7.53
N PHE A 85 -3.30 -10.91 -7.71
CA PHE A 85 -3.51 -9.56 -8.22
C PHE A 85 -2.80 -9.43 -9.56
N GLY A 86 -3.58 -9.39 -10.63
CA GLY A 86 -3.07 -9.53 -11.98
C GLY A 86 -2.39 -10.88 -12.18
N SER A 87 -1.49 -10.95 -13.16
CA SER A 87 -0.69 -12.14 -13.43
C SER A 87 0.52 -12.27 -12.51
N SER A 88 1.10 -11.16 -12.06
CA SER A 88 2.43 -11.15 -11.40
C SER A 88 2.38 -11.19 -9.87
N LEU A 89 1.40 -10.57 -9.21
CA LEU A 89 1.37 -10.48 -7.75
C LEU A 89 0.56 -11.64 -7.18
N LYS A 90 1.24 -12.55 -6.47
CA LYS A 90 0.65 -13.77 -5.93
C LYS A 90 0.89 -13.85 -4.43
N MET A 91 -0.18 -14.05 -3.67
CA MET A 91 -0.19 -13.96 -2.22
C MET A 91 -0.91 -15.14 -1.58
N LEU A 92 -0.57 -15.40 -0.34
CA LEU A 92 -1.26 -16.35 0.53
C LEU A 92 -1.78 -15.58 1.74
N VAL A 93 -3.09 -15.51 1.90
CA VAL A 93 -3.72 -14.95 3.10
C VAL A 93 -3.73 -16.02 4.17
N LEU A 94 -3.25 -15.64 5.35
CA LEU A 94 -3.13 -16.48 6.53
C LEU A 94 -3.97 -15.87 7.66
N SER A 95 -4.82 -16.65 8.30
CA SER A 95 -5.63 -16.19 9.44
C SER A 95 -5.49 -17.05 10.69
N SER A 96 -4.56 -18.01 10.69
CA SER A 96 -4.27 -18.81 11.88
C SER A 96 -3.11 -18.20 12.69
N PRO A 97 -3.20 -18.17 14.03
CA PRO A 97 -2.10 -17.70 14.88
C PRO A 97 -0.79 -18.46 14.65
N ALA A 98 -0.87 -19.78 14.45
CA ALA A 98 0.30 -20.61 14.20
C ALA A 98 1.00 -20.31 12.86
N ASP A 99 0.26 -19.93 11.82
CA ASP A 99 0.86 -19.49 10.56
C ASP A 99 1.46 -18.10 10.68
N PHE A 100 0.77 -17.20 11.39
CA PHE A 100 1.28 -15.86 11.67
C PHE A 100 2.60 -15.92 12.44
N GLU A 101 2.69 -16.73 13.48
CA GLU A 101 3.91 -16.91 14.27
C GLU A 101 5.09 -17.37 13.40
N LYS A 102 4.88 -18.37 12.53
CA LYS A 102 5.92 -18.85 11.62
C LYS A 102 6.43 -17.76 10.67
N VAL A 103 5.55 -16.90 10.18
CA VAL A 103 5.93 -15.81 9.27
C VAL A 103 6.58 -14.65 10.03
N ALA A 104 6.00 -14.23 11.15
CA ALA A 104 6.43 -13.07 11.91
C ALA A 104 7.77 -13.28 12.63
N THR A 105 8.11 -14.53 12.98
CA THR A 105 9.37 -14.88 13.65
C THR A 105 10.49 -15.26 12.68
N ALA A 106 10.18 -15.54 11.41
CA ALA A 106 11.17 -15.95 10.42
C ALA A 106 12.06 -14.76 9.98
N PRO A 107 13.38 -14.78 10.27
CA PRO A 107 14.29 -13.71 9.86
C PRO A 107 14.40 -13.57 8.33
N GLU A 108 14.21 -14.69 7.62
CA GLU A 108 14.20 -14.79 6.15
C GLU A 108 13.07 -13.96 5.52
N LEU A 109 11.96 -13.75 6.24
CA LEU A 109 10.74 -13.08 5.78
C LEU A 109 10.66 -11.62 6.25
N ILE A 110 11.80 -11.01 6.59
CA ILE A 110 11.84 -9.65 7.11
C ILE A 110 11.47 -8.59 6.06
N ASN A 111 11.73 -8.89 4.79
CA ASN A 111 11.50 -8.01 3.66
C ASN A 111 10.00 -7.77 3.45
N LYS A 112 9.65 -6.51 3.16
CA LYS A 112 8.26 -6.11 2.95
C LYS A 112 7.79 -6.40 1.53
N SER A 113 6.47 -6.47 1.36
CA SER A 113 5.83 -6.62 0.07
C SER A 113 5.99 -5.36 -0.79
N ILE A 114 5.76 -5.50 -2.09
CA ILE A 114 5.74 -4.40 -3.08
C ILE A 114 4.82 -3.22 -2.69
N PHE A 115 3.80 -3.44 -1.85
CA PHE A 115 2.96 -2.35 -1.34
C PHE A 115 3.74 -1.31 -0.52
N TYR A 116 4.82 -1.70 0.16
CA TYR A 116 5.66 -0.77 0.92
C TYR A 116 6.55 0.09 0.02
N ASP A 117 6.86 -0.37 -1.20
CA ASP A 117 7.63 0.43 -2.16
C ASP A 117 6.87 1.68 -2.61
N GLN A 118 5.54 1.68 -2.48
CA GLN A 118 4.71 2.85 -2.76
C GLN A 118 4.94 4.00 -1.77
N MET A 119 5.42 3.68 -0.57
CA MET A 119 5.75 4.66 0.48
C MET A 119 7.20 5.12 0.40
N ARG A 120 8.02 4.52 -0.48
CA ARG A 120 9.47 4.73 -0.55
C ARG A 120 9.83 6.14 -1.02
N ASP A 121 9.03 6.72 -1.91
CA ASP A 121 9.25 8.09 -2.40
C ASP A 121 9.10 9.13 -1.28
N TRP A 122 8.17 8.89 -0.33
CA TRP A 122 7.94 9.77 0.81
C TRP A 122 8.85 9.47 2.01
N LEU A 123 8.84 8.22 2.49
CA LEU A 123 9.51 7.83 3.74
C LEU A 123 10.96 7.39 3.55
N GLY A 124 11.40 7.27 2.29
CA GLY A 124 12.72 6.74 1.95
C GLY A 124 12.91 5.29 2.38
N ASP A 125 14.17 4.85 2.38
CA ASP A 125 14.53 3.50 2.82
C ASP A 125 14.80 3.45 4.33
N GLY A 126 13.77 3.80 5.12
CA GLY A 126 13.77 3.90 6.59
C GLY A 126 13.44 2.58 7.30
N LEU A 127 13.22 2.62 8.62
CA LEU A 127 12.95 1.42 9.44
C LEU A 127 11.72 0.61 8.99
N LEU A 128 10.68 1.28 8.49
CA LEU A 128 9.43 0.65 8.05
C LEU A 128 9.61 -0.18 6.76
N ILE A 129 10.48 0.30 5.86
CA ILE A 129 10.58 -0.18 4.47
C ILE A 129 11.84 -1.02 4.24
N SER A 130 12.95 -0.67 4.89
CA SER A 130 14.23 -1.37 4.73
C SER A 130 14.17 -2.83 5.21
N GLY A 131 15.03 -3.66 4.63
CA GLY A 131 15.19 -5.07 5.00
C GLY A 131 16.62 -5.41 5.44
N GLY A 132 16.81 -6.66 5.88
CA GLY A 132 18.11 -7.24 6.18
C GLY A 132 18.99 -6.42 7.15
N LYS A 133 20.27 -6.28 6.80
CA LYS A 133 21.28 -5.61 7.65
C LYS A 133 20.94 -4.14 7.93
N LYS A 134 20.39 -3.42 6.95
CA LYS A 134 20.04 -2.00 7.11
C LYS A 134 18.93 -1.82 8.14
N TRP A 135 17.88 -2.62 8.03
CA TRP A 135 16.80 -2.67 9.02
C TRP A 135 17.34 -2.97 10.42
N TYR A 136 18.22 -3.97 10.55
CA TYR A 136 18.79 -4.35 11.84
C TYR A 136 19.57 -3.21 12.49
N THR A 137 20.42 -2.51 11.71
CA THR A 137 21.17 -1.34 12.19
C THR A 137 20.24 -0.23 12.66
N HIS A 138 19.24 0.14 11.86
CA HIS A 138 18.25 1.17 12.25
C HIS A 138 17.46 0.76 13.49
N ARG A 139 17.01 -0.50 13.56
CA ARG A 139 16.25 -1.02 14.70
C ARG A 139 17.08 -0.97 15.98
N LYS A 140 18.34 -1.42 15.93
CA LYS A 140 19.25 -1.38 17.09
C LYS A 140 19.48 0.04 17.58
N LEU A 141 19.63 1.00 16.66
CA LEU A 141 19.83 2.40 16.99
C LEU A 141 18.59 3.04 17.63
N LEU A 142 17.39 2.75 17.11
CA LEU A 142 16.15 3.42 17.53
C LEU A 142 15.47 2.78 18.74
N THR A 143 15.66 1.47 18.99
CA THR A 143 14.99 0.76 20.09
C THR A 143 15.17 1.44 21.47
N PRO A 144 16.35 1.97 21.85
CA PRO A 144 16.50 2.67 23.13
C PRO A 144 15.58 3.87 23.31
N ALA A 145 15.22 4.59 22.22
CA ALA A 145 14.34 5.76 22.26
C ALA A 145 12.93 5.45 22.77
N PHE A 146 12.51 4.17 22.67
CA PHE A 146 11.20 3.69 23.12
C PHE A 146 11.24 3.01 24.48
N HIS A 147 12.36 3.13 25.22
CA HIS A 147 12.45 2.59 26.57
C HIS A 147 11.55 3.38 27.54
N PHE A 148 10.86 2.70 28.47
CA PHE A 148 9.86 3.31 29.36
C PHE A 148 10.33 4.57 30.10
N LYS A 149 11.61 4.63 30.48
CA LYS A 149 12.20 5.83 31.11
C LYS A 149 12.20 7.05 30.21
N ILE A 150 12.38 6.87 28.89
CA ILE A 150 12.32 7.97 27.93
C ILE A 150 10.86 8.34 27.68
N LEU A 151 9.98 7.34 27.52
CA LEU A 151 8.55 7.58 27.31
C LEU A 151 7.90 8.35 28.47
N ALA A 152 8.33 8.10 29.71
CA ALA A 152 7.85 8.84 30.88
C ALA A 152 8.11 10.35 30.78
N ASN A 153 9.21 10.76 30.13
CA ASN A 153 9.54 12.18 29.93
C ASN A 153 8.59 12.88 28.94
N PHE A 154 7.79 12.12 28.17
CA PHE A 154 6.80 12.67 27.24
C PHE A 154 5.44 12.94 27.88
N GLN A 155 5.21 12.51 29.13
CA GLN A 155 3.94 12.72 29.83
C GLN A 155 3.51 14.21 29.89
N PRO A 156 4.39 15.19 30.17
CA PRO A 156 4.00 16.60 30.14
C PRO A 156 3.53 17.06 28.75
N ILE A 157 4.15 16.55 27.69
CA ILE A 157 3.77 16.87 26.30
C ILE A 157 2.37 16.32 26.00
N PHE A 158 2.06 15.11 26.45
CA PHE A 158 0.72 14.54 26.29
C PHE A 158 -0.33 15.33 27.05
N ASP A 159 -0.04 15.76 28.29
CA ASP A 159 -0.94 16.56 29.11
C ASP A 159 -1.23 17.93 28.48
N ASP A 160 -0.19 18.64 28.03
CA ASP A 160 -0.31 19.93 27.38
C ASP A 160 -1.17 19.85 26.11
N ASN A 161 -0.87 18.90 25.21
CA ASN A 161 -1.64 18.72 23.98
C ASN A 161 -3.08 18.25 24.26
N SER A 162 -3.30 17.44 25.30
CA SER A 162 -4.64 17.01 25.72
C SER A 162 -5.48 18.18 26.23
N LYS A 163 -4.89 19.12 26.98
CA LYS A 163 -5.58 20.35 27.40
C LYS A 163 -5.99 21.21 26.21
N VAL A 164 -5.14 21.33 25.20
CA VAL A 164 -5.48 22.03 23.95
C VAL A 164 -6.64 21.33 23.24
N LEU A 165 -6.58 20.00 23.10
CA LEU A 165 -7.66 19.21 22.52
C LEU A 165 -9.00 19.43 23.24
N VAL A 166 -9.02 19.36 24.57
CA VAL A 166 -10.24 19.62 25.38
C VAL A 166 -10.78 21.03 25.12
N ASN A 167 -9.92 22.04 25.03
CA ASN A 167 -10.34 23.41 24.74
C ASN A 167 -10.93 23.56 23.33
N VAL A 168 -10.41 22.83 22.34
CA VAL A 168 -10.99 22.79 20.99
C VAL A 168 -12.36 22.12 21.01
N LEU A 169 -12.49 20.97 21.67
CA LEU A 169 -13.76 20.23 21.74
C LEU A 169 -14.85 21.01 22.49
N LYS A 170 -14.50 21.75 23.55
CA LYS A 170 -15.44 22.62 24.26
C LYS A 170 -16.08 23.68 23.35
N LYS A 171 -15.38 24.17 22.32
CA LYS A 171 -15.95 25.14 21.36
C LYS A 171 -16.97 24.51 20.42
N LEU A 172 -16.99 23.19 20.33
CA LEU A 172 -17.89 22.39 19.51
C LEU A 172 -19.03 21.77 20.33
N GLU A 173 -19.13 22.11 21.62
CA GLU A 173 -20.17 21.60 22.50
C GLU A 173 -21.58 21.88 21.94
N GLY A 174 -22.42 20.84 21.94
CA GLY A 174 -23.77 20.89 21.37
C GLY A 174 -23.84 20.88 19.83
N LYS A 175 -22.72 20.66 19.13
CA LYS A 175 -22.66 20.54 17.67
C LYS A 175 -22.16 19.15 17.25
N GLU A 176 -22.71 18.63 16.17
CA GLU A 176 -22.10 17.49 15.48
C GLU A 176 -20.77 17.92 14.87
N CYS A 177 -19.74 17.08 15.01
CA CYS A 177 -18.43 17.34 14.43
C CYS A 177 -17.74 16.05 13.99
N GLU A 178 -16.85 16.20 13.00
CA GLU A 178 -15.97 15.15 12.50
C GLU A 178 -14.76 15.02 13.45
N ILE A 179 -14.68 13.93 14.21
CA ILE A 179 -13.70 13.76 15.30
C ILE A 179 -12.34 13.26 14.81
N GLN A 180 -12.28 12.52 13.71
CA GLN A 180 -11.06 11.88 13.20
C GLN A 180 -10.02 12.94 12.82
N GLY A 181 -10.43 14.01 12.13
CA GLY A 181 -9.56 15.14 11.78
C GLY A 181 -8.98 15.82 13.02
N ILE A 182 -9.80 16.02 14.06
CA ILE A 182 -9.35 16.63 15.33
C ILE A 182 -8.32 15.75 16.02
N ILE A 183 -8.57 14.44 16.12
CA ILE A 183 -7.66 13.48 16.75
C ILE A 183 -6.36 13.32 15.95
N ASN A 184 -6.44 13.31 14.61
CA ASN A 184 -5.25 13.24 13.75
C ASN A 184 -4.33 14.44 13.97
N ARG A 185 -4.88 15.66 14.10
CA ARG A 185 -4.11 16.88 14.40
C ARG A 185 -3.48 16.83 15.79
N CYS A 186 -4.23 16.39 16.80
CA CYS A 186 -3.67 16.18 18.14
C CYS A 186 -2.51 15.18 18.13
N THR A 187 -2.68 14.07 17.41
CA THR A 187 -1.66 13.02 17.31
C THR A 187 -0.41 13.54 16.60
N LEU A 188 -0.59 14.36 15.55
CA LEU A 188 0.51 15.01 14.84
C LEU A 188 1.29 15.99 15.73
N ASP A 189 0.58 16.81 16.51
CA ASP A 189 1.22 17.75 17.46
C ASP A 189 2.05 16.98 18.50
N VAL A 190 1.46 15.93 19.07
CA VAL A 190 2.13 15.07 20.04
C VAL A 190 3.39 14.40 19.45
N ILE A 191 3.32 13.78 18.26
CA ILE A 191 4.48 13.08 17.70
C ILE A 191 5.58 14.07 17.26
N CYS A 192 5.22 15.23 16.72
CA CYS A 192 6.20 16.26 16.35
C CYS A 192 6.89 16.86 17.58
N GLU A 193 6.16 17.06 18.67
CA GLU A 193 6.75 17.59 19.90
C GLU A 193 7.62 16.53 20.60
N THR A 194 7.15 15.29 20.70
CA THR A 194 7.90 14.21 21.36
C THR A 194 9.11 13.72 20.56
N ALA A 195 8.95 13.45 19.26
CA ALA A 195 10.00 12.87 18.43
C ALA A 195 10.91 13.90 17.76
N MET A 196 10.40 15.10 17.45
CA MET A 196 11.17 16.16 16.75
C MET A 196 11.47 17.36 17.63
N GLY A 197 10.92 17.42 18.86
CA GLY A 197 11.11 18.56 19.77
C GLY A 197 10.43 19.85 19.29
N LYS A 198 9.43 19.76 18.39
CA LYS A 198 8.82 20.92 17.75
C LYS A 198 7.31 20.97 17.91
N LYS A 199 6.81 22.08 18.48
CA LYS A 199 5.39 22.43 18.50
C LYS A 199 4.95 22.94 17.12
N ILE A 200 4.14 22.18 16.41
CA ILE A 200 3.57 22.57 15.11
C ILE A 200 2.19 23.23 15.26
N ASN A 201 1.50 22.99 16.39
CA ASN A 201 0.18 23.55 16.73
C ASN A 201 -0.89 23.34 15.64
N SER A 202 -0.90 22.17 15.01
CA SER A 202 -1.86 21.84 13.95
C SER A 202 -3.30 21.75 14.46
N LEU A 203 -3.51 21.53 15.77
CA LEU A 203 -4.84 21.66 16.39
C LEU A 203 -5.42 23.08 16.34
N LEU A 204 -4.57 24.10 16.31
CA LEU A 204 -4.96 25.51 16.33
C LEU A 204 -4.90 26.15 14.95
N ASP A 205 -4.07 25.62 14.05
CA ASP A 205 -3.94 26.07 12.66
C ASP A 205 -4.23 24.91 11.68
N GLU A 206 -5.44 24.89 11.14
CA GLU A 206 -5.87 23.89 10.16
C GLU A 206 -5.14 24.03 8.80
N ASN A 207 -4.53 25.19 8.52
CA ASN A 207 -3.81 25.45 7.28
C ASN A 207 -2.32 25.12 7.36
N ASN A 208 -1.88 24.51 8.47
CA ASN A 208 -0.49 24.13 8.70
C ASN A 208 0.06 23.34 7.49
N PRO A 209 1.16 23.80 6.87
CA PRO A 209 1.68 23.21 5.64
C PRO A 209 2.18 21.77 5.84
N PHE A 210 2.71 21.45 7.03
CA PHE A 210 3.18 20.10 7.35
C PHE A 210 2.01 19.13 7.53
N LEU A 211 0.92 19.57 8.19
CA LEU A 211 -0.32 18.80 8.26
C LEU A 211 -0.87 18.50 6.86
N ARG A 212 -1.01 19.52 6.02
CA ARG A 212 -1.55 19.36 4.66
C ARG A 212 -0.71 18.43 3.80
N ALA A 213 0.61 18.57 3.84
CA ALA A 213 1.53 17.67 3.14
C ALA A 213 1.36 16.22 3.64
N THR A 214 1.33 16.00 4.96
CA THR A 214 1.20 14.65 5.54
C THR A 214 -0.12 13.98 5.17
N LEU A 215 -1.23 14.73 5.21
CA LEU A 215 -2.54 14.21 4.80
C LEU A 215 -2.58 13.90 3.30
N ARG A 216 -1.97 14.75 2.46
CA ARG A 216 -1.88 14.53 1.02
C ARG A 216 -1.07 13.27 0.69
N GLU A 217 0.11 13.10 1.28
CA GLU A 217 0.92 11.89 1.11
C GLU A 217 0.17 10.62 1.54
N SER A 218 -0.54 10.70 2.67
CA SER A 218 -1.35 9.59 3.17
C SER A 218 -2.47 9.21 2.19
N GLU A 219 -3.14 10.20 1.60
CA GLU A 219 -4.16 10.01 0.57
C GLU A 219 -3.57 9.38 -0.71
N LEU A 220 -2.42 9.86 -1.17
CA LEU A 220 -1.73 9.35 -2.36
C LEU A 220 -1.32 7.89 -2.17
N ILE A 221 -0.74 7.54 -1.01
CA ILE A 221 -0.37 6.16 -0.66
C ILE A 221 -1.61 5.28 -0.58
N TRP A 222 -2.68 5.74 0.08
CA TRP A 222 -3.94 5.00 0.15
C TRP A 222 -4.50 4.73 -1.24
N MET A 223 -4.52 5.75 -2.09
CA MET A 223 -4.99 5.65 -3.46
C MET A 223 -4.16 4.68 -4.30
N ARG A 224 -2.82 4.73 -4.16
CA ARG A 224 -1.89 3.84 -4.88
C ARG A 224 -1.97 2.40 -4.39
N THR A 225 -2.20 2.20 -3.09
CA THR A 225 -2.35 0.87 -2.49
C THR A 225 -3.64 0.22 -2.97
N THR A 226 -4.73 0.99 -2.98
CA THR A 226 -6.08 0.47 -3.18
C THR A 226 -6.51 0.41 -4.64
N LYS A 227 -5.90 1.20 -5.53
CA LYS A 227 -6.18 1.17 -6.98
C LYS A 227 -5.11 0.35 -7.71
N PRO A 228 -5.41 -0.88 -8.16
CA PRO A 228 -4.39 -1.79 -8.68
C PRO A 228 -3.64 -1.27 -9.92
N TRP A 229 -4.29 -0.45 -10.75
CA TRP A 229 -3.64 0.17 -11.92
C TRP A 229 -2.61 1.23 -11.54
N LEU A 230 -2.75 1.89 -10.39
CA LEU A 230 -1.76 2.88 -9.90
C LEU A 230 -0.52 2.22 -9.29
N GLN A 231 -0.55 0.91 -9.04
CA GLN A 231 0.61 0.18 -8.52
C GLN A 231 1.72 0.05 -9.57
N SER A 232 1.38 0.14 -10.87
CA SER A 232 2.37 0.12 -11.95
C SER A 232 3.20 1.40 -11.92
N PRO A 233 4.55 1.31 -11.83
CA PRO A 233 5.43 2.49 -11.85
C PRO A 233 5.26 3.33 -13.11
N ILE A 234 4.97 2.69 -14.25
CA ILE A 234 4.77 3.38 -15.53
C ILE A 234 3.51 4.24 -15.48
N ILE A 235 2.41 3.66 -14.98
CA ILE A 235 1.14 4.38 -14.87
C ILE A 235 1.28 5.52 -13.84
N TRP A 236 1.89 5.24 -12.69
CA TRP A 236 2.11 6.23 -11.64
C TRP A 236 2.95 7.42 -12.14
N ASN A 237 4.16 7.18 -12.63
CA ASN A 237 5.12 8.24 -12.94
C ASN A 237 4.75 9.04 -14.21
N TYR A 238 4.21 8.37 -15.23
CA TYR A 238 4.05 9.00 -16.55
C TYR A 238 2.60 9.34 -16.90
N LEU A 239 1.65 8.47 -16.54
CA LEU A 239 0.26 8.56 -16.99
C LEU A 239 -0.67 9.18 -15.94
N SER A 240 -0.33 9.10 -14.66
CA SER A 240 -1.12 9.69 -13.59
C SER A 240 -0.72 11.15 -13.37
N LYS A 241 -1.69 11.98 -12.97
CA LYS A 241 -1.40 13.35 -12.51
C LYS A 241 -0.74 13.33 -11.12
N PHE A 242 -1.05 12.32 -10.32
CA PHE A 242 -0.64 12.15 -8.93
C PHE A 242 0.86 11.87 -8.76
N GLY A 243 1.46 11.08 -9.65
CA GLY A 243 2.89 10.77 -9.58
C GLY A 243 3.81 11.88 -10.09
N LYS A 244 3.24 13.03 -10.50
CA LYS A 244 3.98 14.24 -10.93
C LYS A 244 3.93 15.36 -9.89
N GLU A 245 3.12 15.18 -8.85
CA GLU A 245 3.13 16.02 -7.64
C GLU A 245 4.37 15.71 -6.80
#